data_AF-A0A3M2CLD9-F1
#
_entry.id   AF-A0A3M2CLD9-F1
#
_cell.length_a   1.000
_cell.length_b   1.000
_cell.length_c   1.000
_cell.angle_alpha   90.00
_cell.angle_beta   90.00
_cell.angle_gamma   90.00
#
_symmetry.space_group_name_H-M   'P 1'
#
loop_
_entity.id
_entity.type
_entity.pdbx_description
1 polymer ?
#
loop_
_entity_poly.entity_id
_entity_poly.type
_entity_poly.pdbx_seq_one_letter_code
_entity_poly.pdbx_strand_id
1 'polypeptide(L)'
;MPVGASERIAAHEHHALTDQRRRNAVHEFSVVKSLVERVCDELSKQGYARACAVRVRRSSAFSEQALREAFRALTLGTPLQDAELLVETTEHRARCSCGAEHIVHSDDLVGHMFVCPACGAVMEIDEHGDLWLLEVEVEEPGS
;
A
#
# COMPACT_ATOMS: atom_id res chain seq x y z
N MET A 1 -59.08 11.14 15.32
CA MET A 1 -58.56 9.78 15.09
C MET A 1 -58.91 9.39 13.65
N PRO A 2 -58.05 8.75 12.81
CA PRO A 2 -56.62 8.45 12.95
C PRO A 2 -55.75 8.60 11.64
N VAL A 3 -54.42 8.44 11.80
CA VAL A 3 -53.27 7.99 10.91
C VAL A 3 -52.90 8.57 9.52
N GLY A 4 -51.57 8.76 9.33
CA GLY A 4 -50.80 8.56 8.08
C GLY A 4 -49.63 9.55 7.89
N ALA A 5 -48.45 9.40 8.52
CA ALA A 5 -47.24 8.69 8.03
C ALA A 5 -46.71 9.17 6.65
N SER A 6 -45.52 9.79 6.62
CA SER A 6 -44.28 9.25 5.98
C SER A 6 -44.00 9.96 4.63
N GLU A 7 -42.77 10.18 4.14
CA GLU A 7 -41.46 9.64 4.50
C GLU A 7 -40.33 10.55 4.00
N ARG A 8 -39.18 10.43 4.67
CA ARG A 8 -37.91 11.10 4.40
C ARG A 8 -37.17 10.32 3.30
N ILE A 9 -36.62 11.00 2.30
CA ILE A 9 -35.65 10.38 1.38
C ILE A 9 -34.28 10.43 2.06
N ALA A 10 -33.73 9.24 2.27
CA ALA A 10 -32.51 9.00 3.02
C ALA A 10 -31.26 9.53 2.30
N ALA A 11 -30.38 10.16 3.08
CA ALA A 11 -28.96 10.27 2.78
C ALA A 11 -28.25 9.14 3.55
N HIS A 12 -27.95 8.03 2.89
CA HIS A 12 -27.17 6.94 3.48
C HIS A 12 -25.73 6.94 2.91
N GLU A 13 -24.81 7.30 3.81
CA GLU A 13 -23.53 6.61 4.07
C GLU A 13 -22.39 6.69 3.03
N HIS A 14 -21.52 7.70 3.21
CA HIS A 14 -20.18 7.78 2.59
C HIS A 14 -19.02 7.84 3.62
N HIS A 15 -19.25 7.54 4.90
CA HIS A 15 -18.27 7.84 5.97
C HIS A 15 -17.23 6.72 6.24
N ALA A 16 -17.49 5.46 5.87
CA ALA A 16 -16.60 4.34 6.19
C ALA A 16 -15.34 4.25 5.29
N LEU A 17 -15.44 4.73 4.04
CA LEU A 17 -14.34 4.68 3.07
C LEU A 17 -13.20 5.66 3.40
N THR A 18 -13.50 6.77 4.08
CA THR A 18 -12.53 7.83 4.39
C THR A 18 -11.61 7.47 5.55
N ASP A 19 -12.13 6.71 6.51
CA ASP A 19 -11.42 6.33 7.73
C ASP A 19 -10.44 5.16 7.48
N GLN A 20 -10.83 4.19 6.64
CA GLN A 20 -9.94 3.11 6.21
C GLN A 20 -8.78 3.63 5.33
N ARG A 21 -9.04 4.54 4.39
CA ARG A 21 -7.98 5.19 3.58
C ARG A 21 -6.98 5.96 4.42
N ARG A 22 -7.44 6.62 5.50
CA ARG A 22 -6.57 7.34 6.44
C ARG A 22 -5.70 6.40 7.28
N ARG A 23 -6.24 5.27 7.74
CA ARG A 23 -5.46 4.24 8.45
C ARG A 23 -4.38 3.62 7.58
N ASN A 24 -4.71 3.32 6.32
CA ASN A 24 -3.73 2.83 5.36
C ASN A 24 -2.62 3.87 5.19
N ALA A 25 -2.97 5.13 4.90
CA ALA A 25 -1.99 6.18 4.66
C ALA A 25 -0.98 6.35 5.81
N VAL A 26 -1.39 6.24 7.08
CA VAL A 26 -0.45 6.29 8.22
C VAL A 26 0.40 5.04 8.35
N HIS A 27 -0.16 3.87 8.00
CA HIS A 27 0.56 2.59 8.00
C HIS A 27 1.65 2.57 6.91
N GLU A 28 1.29 2.92 5.67
CA GLU A 28 2.24 2.99 4.55
C GLU A 28 3.31 4.05 4.77
N PHE A 29 2.92 5.24 5.26
CA PHE A 29 3.87 6.30 5.56
C PHE A 29 4.90 5.88 6.62
N SER A 30 4.48 5.19 7.69
CA SER A 30 5.42 4.71 8.72
C SER A 30 6.39 3.67 8.18
N VAL A 31 5.93 2.76 7.32
CA VAL A 31 6.79 1.72 6.72
C VAL A 31 7.79 2.35 5.76
N VAL A 32 7.33 3.26 4.90
CA VAL A 32 8.20 3.99 3.96
C VAL A 32 9.21 4.87 4.72
N LYS A 33 8.81 5.50 5.83
CA LYS A 33 9.73 6.30 6.66
C LYS A 33 10.89 5.46 7.16
N SER A 34 10.60 4.30 7.77
CA SER A 34 11.64 3.38 8.24
C SER A 34 12.55 2.90 7.11
N LEU A 35 12.00 2.67 5.91
CA LEU A 35 12.77 2.33 4.72
C LEU A 35 13.73 3.46 4.33
N VAL A 36 13.22 4.68 4.19
CA VAL A 36 14.00 5.87 3.79
C VAL A 36 15.13 6.12 4.79
N GLU A 37 14.83 6.12 6.09
CA GLU A 37 15.83 6.30 7.15
C GLU A 37 16.94 5.25 7.05
N ARG A 38 16.57 3.96 6.92
CA ARG A 38 17.55 2.87 6.79
C ARG A 38 18.43 3.00 5.54
N VAL A 39 17.86 3.39 4.41
CA VAL A 39 18.62 3.55 3.16
C VAL A 39 19.56 4.76 3.27
N CYS A 40 19.10 5.89 3.81
CA CYS A 40 19.95 7.05 4.04
C CYS A 40 21.13 6.73 4.97
N ASP A 41 20.88 6.00 6.06
CA ASP A 41 21.94 5.55 6.97
C ASP A 41 22.99 4.70 6.26
N GLU A 42 22.55 3.80 5.37
CA GLU A 42 23.45 2.92 4.61
C GLU A 42 24.28 3.70 3.59
N LEU A 43 23.66 4.62 2.84
CA LEU A 43 24.38 5.50 1.91
C LEU A 43 25.45 6.33 2.64
N SER A 44 25.09 6.88 3.81
CA SER A 44 26.04 7.64 4.63
C SER A 44 27.21 6.79 5.12
N LYS A 45 26.97 5.53 5.52
CA LYS A 45 28.04 4.61 5.97
C LYS A 45 28.99 4.23 4.85
N GLN A 46 28.46 4.05 3.64
CA GLN A 46 29.25 3.67 2.47
C GLN A 46 29.85 4.88 1.72
N GLY A 47 29.49 6.10 2.11
CA GLY A 47 30.04 7.34 1.54
C GLY A 47 29.40 7.74 0.21
N TYR A 48 28.21 7.23 -0.13
CA TYR A 48 27.48 7.62 -1.33
C TYR A 48 26.70 8.91 -1.08
N ALA A 49 26.84 9.87 -1.98
CA ALA A 49 26.14 11.15 -1.88
C ALA A 49 24.67 11.05 -2.32
N ARG A 50 24.36 10.15 -3.26
CA ARG A 50 23.05 10.03 -3.91
C ARG A 50 22.74 8.59 -4.31
N ALA A 51 21.44 8.28 -4.35
CA ALA A 51 20.93 7.09 -5.00
C ALA A 51 20.06 7.45 -6.20
N CYS A 52 20.11 6.60 -7.22
CA CYS A 52 19.39 6.74 -8.48
C CYS A 52 18.04 6.00 -8.45
N ALA A 53 18.00 4.83 -7.80
CA ALA A 53 16.78 4.04 -7.69
C ALA A 53 16.74 3.22 -6.40
N VAL A 54 15.53 2.97 -5.92
CA VAL A 54 15.23 2.05 -4.82
C VAL A 54 14.22 1.03 -5.31
N ARG A 55 14.60 -0.25 -5.32
CA ARG A 55 13.72 -1.34 -5.71
C ARG A 55 13.16 -2.03 -4.48
N VAL A 56 11.85 -2.08 -4.38
CA VAL A 56 11.12 -2.73 -3.30
C VAL A 56 10.16 -3.77 -3.85
N ARG A 57 9.87 -4.78 -3.04
CA ARG A 57 8.72 -5.66 -3.24
C ARG A 57 7.69 -5.37 -2.16
N ARG A 58 6.42 -5.27 -2.55
CA ARG A 58 5.30 -5.13 -1.63
C ARG A 58 4.41 -6.36 -1.66
N SER A 59 3.80 -6.65 -0.52
CA SER A 59 2.59 -7.47 -0.48
C SER A 59 1.41 -6.72 -1.12
N SER A 60 0.37 -7.46 -1.49
CA SER A 60 -0.89 -6.90 -1.97
C SER A 60 -1.49 -5.90 -1.00
N ALA A 61 -1.25 -6.04 0.31
CA ALA A 61 -1.74 -5.19 1.39
C ALA A 61 -1.39 -3.70 1.27
N PHE A 62 -0.24 -3.38 0.68
CA PHE A 62 0.18 -2.00 0.49
C PHE A 62 -0.34 -1.44 -0.83
N SER A 63 -0.94 -0.26 -0.80
CA SER A 63 -1.22 0.47 -2.04
C SER A 63 0.09 0.98 -2.65
N GLU A 64 0.35 0.62 -3.92
CA GLU A 64 1.53 1.12 -4.65
C GLU A 64 1.53 2.64 -4.75
N GLN A 65 0.36 3.23 -5.00
CA GLN A 65 0.22 4.68 -5.11
C GLN A 65 0.56 5.36 -3.77
N ALA A 66 0.05 4.83 -2.65
CA ALA A 66 0.36 5.37 -1.33
C ALA A 66 1.85 5.26 -0.99
N LEU A 67 2.50 4.13 -1.32
CA LEU A 67 3.95 3.97 -1.16
C LEU A 67 4.72 5.02 -1.97
N ARG A 68 4.35 5.23 -3.24
CA ARG A 68 4.99 6.22 -4.12
C ARG A 68 4.80 7.65 -3.60
N GLU A 69 3.62 7.98 -3.10
CA GLU A 69 3.32 9.29 -2.51
C GLU A 69 4.11 9.54 -1.23
N ALA A 70 4.10 8.57 -0.31
CA ALA A 70 4.87 8.64 0.92
C ALA A 70 6.37 8.74 0.64
N PHE A 71 6.89 7.97 -0.32
CA PHE A 71 8.31 8.00 -0.69
C PHE A 71 8.71 9.38 -1.18
N ARG A 72 7.99 9.95 -2.16
CA ARG A 72 8.23 11.31 -2.65
C ARG A 72 8.20 12.36 -1.53
N ALA A 73 7.28 12.24 -0.57
CA ALA A 73 7.18 13.19 0.53
C ALA A 73 8.34 13.07 1.52
N LEU A 74 8.79 11.84 1.79
CA LEU A 74 9.82 11.53 2.79
C LEU A 74 11.24 11.67 2.27
N THR A 75 11.46 11.61 0.95
CA THR A 75 12.80 11.75 0.37
C THR A 75 13.23 13.20 0.11
N LEU A 76 12.33 14.18 0.31
CA LEU A 76 12.69 15.60 0.18
C LEU A 76 13.81 15.97 1.16
N GLY A 77 14.88 16.56 0.63
CA GLY A 77 16.06 16.96 1.40
C GLY A 77 16.96 15.79 1.81
N THR A 78 16.74 14.58 1.29
CA THR A 78 17.59 13.41 1.57
C THR A 78 18.38 12.99 0.31
N PRO A 79 19.40 12.12 0.45
CA PRO A 79 20.12 11.52 -0.69
C PRO A 79 19.25 10.76 -1.70
N LEU A 80 17.97 10.55 -1.38
CA LEU A 80 16.99 9.82 -2.19
C LEU A 80 16.00 10.75 -2.92
N GLN A 81 16.13 12.07 -2.79
CA GLN A 81 15.14 13.04 -3.30
C GLN A 81 14.78 12.82 -4.78
N ASP A 82 15.77 12.51 -5.59
CA ASP A 82 15.64 12.33 -7.04
C ASP A 82 15.61 10.84 -7.44
N ALA A 83 15.60 9.92 -6.47
CA ALA A 83 15.65 8.49 -6.72
C ALA A 83 14.30 7.96 -7.24
N GLU A 84 14.33 7.05 -8.22
CA GLU A 84 13.15 6.35 -8.69
C GLU A 84 12.76 5.21 -7.74
N LEU A 85 11.49 5.15 -7.33
CA LEU A 85 10.95 4.00 -6.60
C LEU A 85 10.42 2.95 -7.59
N LEU A 86 11.09 1.80 -7.66
CA LEU A 86 10.67 0.64 -8.45
C LEU A 86 9.93 -0.34 -7.54
N VAL A 87 8.68 -0.66 -7.85
CA VAL A 87 7.81 -1.48 -6.98
C VAL A 87 7.43 -2.78 -7.69
N GLU A 88 7.83 -3.90 -7.11
CA GLU A 88 7.34 -5.23 -7.45
C GLU A 88 6.18 -5.61 -6.54
N THR A 89 5.18 -6.33 -7.06
CA THR A 89 4.04 -6.80 -6.27
C THR A 89 4.08 -8.32 -6.16
N THR A 90 4.07 -8.85 -4.94
CA THR A 90 3.83 -10.28 -4.71
C THR A 90 2.34 -10.56 -4.89
N GLU A 91 2.02 -11.50 -5.78
CA GLU A 91 0.63 -11.96 -5.96
C GLU A 91 0.15 -12.72 -4.72
N HIS A 92 -0.97 -12.29 -4.15
CA HIS A 92 -1.68 -13.10 -3.15
C HIS A 92 -2.71 -13.98 -3.85
N ARG A 93 -2.56 -15.30 -3.76
CA ARG A 93 -3.49 -16.26 -4.40
C ARG A 93 -4.47 -16.79 -3.38
N ALA A 94 -5.75 -16.50 -3.58
CA ALA A 94 -6.84 -17.02 -2.76
C ALA A 94 -7.64 -18.06 -3.55
N ARG A 95 -7.94 -19.19 -2.91
CA ARG A 95 -8.83 -20.21 -3.47
C ARG A 95 -10.16 -20.17 -2.73
N CYS A 96 -11.23 -19.93 -3.46
CA CYS A 96 -12.58 -19.96 -2.92
C CYS A 96 -13.07 -21.39 -2.69
N SER A 97 -13.98 -21.56 -1.73
CA SER A 97 -14.68 -22.83 -1.47
C SER A 97 -15.48 -23.32 -2.69
N CYS A 98 -15.85 -22.44 -3.61
CA CYS A 98 -16.48 -22.81 -4.88
C CYS A 98 -15.49 -23.42 -5.91
N GLY A 99 -14.19 -23.40 -5.61
CA GLY A 99 -13.13 -23.93 -6.46
C GLY A 99 -12.45 -22.89 -7.37
N ALA A 100 -12.94 -21.65 -7.42
CA ALA A 100 -12.30 -20.57 -8.17
C ALA A 100 -11.00 -20.12 -7.49
N GLU A 101 -9.97 -19.82 -8.29
CA GLU A 101 -8.73 -19.20 -7.83
C GLU A 101 -8.67 -17.74 -8.29
N HIS A 102 -8.24 -16.87 -7.39
CA HIS A 102 -8.12 -15.44 -7.62
C HIS A 102 -6.74 -14.95 -7.20
N ILE A 103 -6.18 -14.04 -8.00
CA ILE A 103 -5.11 -13.15 -7.54
C ILE A 103 -5.82 -11.98 -6.87
N VAL A 104 -5.50 -11.73 -5.61
CA VAL A 104 -6.12 -10.70 -4.78
C VAL A 104 -5.13 -9.55 -4.58
N HIS A 105 -5.57 -8.34 -4.88
CA HIS A 105 -4.86 -7.10 -4.59
C HIS A 105 -5.52 -6.33 -3.44
N SER A 106 -4.84 -5.39 -2.80
CA SER A 106 -5.45 -4.54 -1.74
C SER A 106 -6.70 -3.82 -2.22
N ASP A 107 -6.73 -3.39 -3.48
CA ASP A 107 -7.88 -2.70 -4.06
C ASP A 107 -9.10 -3.63 -4.25
N ASP A 108 -8.90 -4.95 -4.23
CA ASP A 108 -9.98 -5.94 -4.28
C ASP A 108 -10.57 -6.25 -2.89
N LEU A 109 -9.97 -5.71 -1.83
CA LEU A 109 -10.35 -5.96 -0.45
C LEU A 109 -11.21 -4.84 0.14
N VAL A 110 -12.20 -5.23 0.92
CA VAL A 110 -12.91 -4.33 1.83
C VAL A 110 -12.41 -4.63 3.24
N GLY A 111 -11.38 -3.88 3.67
CA GLY A 111 -10.64 -4.23 4.88
C GLY A 111 -9.77 -5.45 4.64
N HIS A 112 -10.01 -6.54 5.38
CA HIS A 112 -9.38 -7.86 5.19
C HIS A 112 -10.32 -8.86 4.52
N MET A 113 -11.43 -8.40 3.94
CA MET A 113 -12.45 -9.26 3.34
C MET A 113 -12.39 -9.19 1.82
N PHE A 114 -12.35 -10.36 1.19
CA PHE A 114 -12.47 -10.54 -0.25
C PHE A 114 -13.83 -11.16 -0.59
N VAL A 115 -14.52 -10.59 -1.58
CA VAL A 115 -15.78 -11.15 -2.10
C VAL A 115 -15.49 -11.86 -3.41
N CYS A 116 -15.69 -13.18 -3.44
CA CYS A 116 -15.44 -13.97 -4.64
C CYS A 116 -16.37 -13.52 -5.78
N PRO A 117 -15.83 -13.05 -6.93
CA PRO A 117 -16.65 -12.62 -8.05
C PRO A 117 -17.38 -13.79 -8.74
N ALA A 118 -16.94 -15.03 -8.53
CA ALA A 118 -17.55 -16.21 -9.14
C ALA A 118 -18.81 -16.70 -8.40
N CYS A 119 -18.85 -16.63 -7.07
CA CYS A 119 -19.96 -17.18 -6.28
C CYS A 119 -20.50 -16.24 -5.19
N GLY A 120 -19.89 -15.07 -4.97
CA GLY A 120 -20.28 -14.11 -3.93
C GLY A 120 -19.88 -14.50 -2.51
N ALA A 121 -19.17 -15.61 -2.31
CA ALA A 121 -18.68 -16.00 -0.99
C ALA A 121 -17.67 -14.97 -0.45
N VAL A 122 -17.80 -14.64 0.83
CA VAL A 122 -16.88 -13.75 1.53
C VAL A 122 -15.78 -14.58 2.19
N MET A 123 -14.53 -14.17 2.01
CA MET A 123 -13.36 -14.80 2.58
C MET A 123 -12.54 -13.76 3.33
N GLU A 124 -12.04 -14.12 4.50
CA GLU A 124 -11.03 -13.34 5.19
C GLU A 124 -9.66 -13.66 4.57
N ILE A 125 -8.97 -12.62 4.12
CA ILE A 125 -7.62 -12.70 3.61
C ILE A 125 -6.70 -12.19 4.71
N ASP A 126 -5.90 -13.10 5.25
CA ASP A 126 -4.87 -12.75 6.23
C ASP A 126 -3.67 -12.16 5.49
N GLU A 127 -3.74 -10.86 5.21
CA GLU A 127 -2.63 -10.12 4.65
C GLU A 127 -1.66 -9.71 5.77
N HIS A 128 -0.69 -10.57 6.07
CA HIS A 128 0.51 -10.11 6.74
C HIS A 128 1.26 -9.19 5.77
N GLY A 129 1.06 -7.88 5.96
CA GLY A 129 1.59 -6.85 5.09
C GLY A 129 3.08 -6.64 5.31
N ASP A 130 3.90 -7.14 4.41
CA ASP A 130 5.34 -6.86 4.37
C ASP A 130 5.74 -5.97 3.18
N LEU A 131 6.79 -5.17 3.39
CA LEU A 131 7.53 -4.42 2.38
C LEU A 131 9.01 -4.82 2.47
N TRP A 132 9.55 -5.32 1.35
CA TRP A 132 10.93 -5.79 1.28
C TRP A 132 11.77 -4.83 0.43
N LEU A 133 12.90 -4.38 0.97
CA LEU A 133 13.94 -3.72 0.17
C LEU A 133 14.70 -4.78 -0.61
N LEU A 134 14.70 -4.68 -1.94
CA LEU A 134 15.42 -5.59 -2.83
C LEU A 134 16.79 -5.02 -3.18
N GLU A 135 16.84 -3.76 -3.62
CA GLU A 135 18.05 -3.16 -4.17
C GLU A 135 18.04 -1.63 -4.03
N VAL A 136 19.24 -1.04 -3.95
CA VAL A 136 19.45 0.41 -4.03
C VAL A 136 20.55 0.64 -5.06
N GLU A 137 20.22 1.36 -6.13
CA GLU A 137 21.17 1.78 -7.16
C GLU A 137 21.75 3.14 -6.76
N VAL A 138 23.08 3.23 -6.72
CA VAL A 138 23.80 4.44 -6.26
C VAL A 138 24.48 5.15 -7.42
N GLU A 139 24.64 6.47 -7.30
CA GLU A 139 25.43 7.23 -8.25
C GLU A 139 26.91 6.99 -7.96
N GLU A 140 27.65 6.43 -8.93
CA GLU A 140 29.10 6.32 -8.79
C GLU A 140 29.69 7.73 -8.66
N PRO A 141 30.61 7.96 -7.71
CA PRO A 141 31.28 9.25 -7.61
C PRO A 141 32.01 9.49 -8.94
N GLY A 142 31.56 10.49 -9.69
CA GLY A 142 32.18 10.88 -10.95
C GLY A 142 33.69 11.04 -10.77
N SER A 143 34.46 10.34 -11.61
CA SER A 143 35.94 10.44 -11.66
C SER A 143 36.43 11.86 -11.88
#